data_AF-A0A1S3K4L9-F1
#
_entry.id   AF-A0A1S3K4L9-F1
#
_cell.length_a   1.000
_cell.length_b   1.000
_cell.length_c   1.000
_cell.angle_alpha   90.00
_cell.angle_beta   90.00
_cell.angle_gamma   90.00
#
_symmetry.space_group_name_H-M   'P 1'
#
loop_
_entity.id
_entity.type
_entity.pdbx_description
1 polymer ?
#
loop_
_entity_poly.entity_id
_entity_poly.type
_entity_poly.pdbx_seq_one_letter_code
_entity_poly.pdbx_strand_id
1 'polypeptide(L)'
;MENSLRMFVISIVLLLLGDADQVISMVVTGMGTFSYNLSCYECSEAFTDNLKSYEPFTPCQTNLEEVDVRPCGSRDLYCKVERKSFKGQTVTIERGCTQRCLHGCKFTGWGITLMTCTSCCQEHVCNTGNRAPGSLHAPTTQGELFSTLFTTLLVKRAINLLNR
;
A
#
# COMPACT_ATOMS: atom_id res chain seq x y z
N MET A 1 -7.46 14.64 17.25
CA MET A 1 -7.90 15.88 16.57
C MET A 1 -6.99 17.08 16.88
N GLU A 2 -6.46 17.24 18.10
CA GLU A 2 -5.60 18.39 18.44
C GLU A 2 -4.28 18.50 17.65
N ASN A 3 -3.65 17.38 17.28
CA ASN A 3 -2.37 17.40 16.56
C ASN A 3 -2.50 17.87 15.11
N SER A 4 -3.68 17.67 14.50
CA SER A 4 -3.94 18.12 13.13
C SER A 4 -4.15 19.64 13.09
N LEU A 5 -4.89 20.19 14.07
CA LEU A 5 -5.13 21.64 14.17
C LEU A 5 -3.82 22.42 14.39
N ARG A 6 -2.91 21.89 15.23
CA ARG A 6 -1.60 22.52 15.49
C ARG A 6 -0.74 22.63 14.23
N MET A 7 -0.75 21.60 13.38
CA MET A 7 0.00 21.58 12.11
C MET A 7 -0.57 22.58 11.09
N PHE A 8 -1.90 22.75 11.05
CA PHE A 8 -2.54 23.75 10.20
C PHE A 8 -2.21 25.19 10.62
N VAL A 9 -2.20 25.48 11.94
CA VAL A 9 -1.89 26.83 12.45
C VAL A 9 -0.41 27.17 12.21
N ILE A 10 0.52 26.23 12.42
CA ILE A 10 1.95 26.46 12.17
C ILE A 10 2.21 26.77 10.69
N SER A 11 1.52 26.07 9.78
CA SER A 11 1.64 26.29 8.33
C SER A 11 1.12 27.65 7.89
N ILE A 12 0.01 28.13 8.47
CA ILE A 12 -0.56 29.46 8.18
C ILE A 12 0.32 30.58 8.75
N VAL A 13 0.88 30.41 9.95
CA VAL A 13 1.76 31.42 10.58
C VAL A 13 3.07 31.57 9.80
N LEU A 14 3.64 30.49 9.28
CA LEU A 14 4.85 30.54 8.44
C LEU A 14 4.62 31.23 7.09
N LEU A 15 3.40 31.13 6.52
CA LEU A 15 3.03 31.83 5.29
C LEU A 15 2.82 33.34 5.48
N LEU A 16 2.50 33.78 6.71
CA LEU A 16 2.25 35.19 7.03
C LEU A 16 3.51 35.96 7.47
N LEU A 17 4.58 35.26 7.86
CA LEU A 17 5.76 35.87 8.47
C LEU A 17 7.08 35.69 7.70
N GLY A 18 7.09 34.96 6.57
CA GLY A 18 8.33 34.61 5.87
C GLY A 18 8.29 34.87 4.37
N ASP A 19 9.38 35.45 3.85
CA ASP A 19 9.65 35.62 2.43
C ASP A 19 9.42 34.30 1.65
N ALA A 20 8.67 34.42 0.55
CA ALA A 20 8.11 33.30 -0.21
C ALA A 20 9.14 32.33 -0.81
N ASP A 21 10.43 32.61 -0.71
CA ASP A 21 11.49 31.81 -1.31
C ASP A 21 12.03 30.69 -0.40
N GLN A 22 11.72 30.68 0.90
CA GLN A 22 12.23 29.64 1.83
C GLN A 22 11.25 28.48 2.08
N VAL A 23 9.96 28.64 1.78
CA VAL A 23 8.94 27.62 2.07
C VAL A 23 8.91 26.51 1.01
N ILE A 24 9.42 26.78 -0.20
CA ILE A 24 9.42 25.81 -1.32
C ILE A 24 10.41 24.67 -1.08
N SER A 25 11.47 24.87 -0.29
CA SER A 25 12.47 23.83 -0.04
C SER A 25 11.98 22.73 0.93
N MET A 26 11.00 23.01 1.79
CA MET A 26 10.51 22.06 2.79
C MET A 26 9.38 21.16 2.29
N VAL A 27 8.69 21.55 1.22
CA VAL A 27 7.63 20.75 0.59
C VAL A 27 8.21 19.79 -0.45
N VAL A 28 9.32 20.14 -1.10
CA VAL A 28 9.99 19.27 -2.09
C VAL A 28 10.77 18.11 -1.44
N THR A 29 11.03 18.17 -0.12
CA THR A 29 11.69 17.11 0.64
C THR A 29 10.74 16.04 1.21
N GLY A 30 9.42 16.20 1.01
CA GLY A 30 8.39 15.26 1.50
C GLY A 30 7.99 14.15 0.52
N MET A 31 8.47 14.17 -0.73
CA MET A 31 8.44 12.99 -1.59
C MET A 31 9.67 12.16 -1.27
N GLY A 32 9.66 11.55 -0.08
CA GLY A 32 10.71 10.67 0.38
C GLY A 32 11.11 9.74 -0.75
N THR A 33 12.40 9.76 -1.08
CA THR A 33 13.03 8.76 -1.93
C THR A 33 12.67 7.39 -1.36
N PHE A 34 11.71 6.69 -1.99
CA PHE A 34 11.31 5.35 -1.62
C PHE A 34 12.45 4.38 -1.99
N SER A 35 13.47 4.34 -1.13
CA SER A 35 14.44 3.26 -1.08
C SER A 35 14.51 2.84 0.38
N TYR A 36 13.46 2.13 0.79
CA TYR A 36 13.55 1.31 1.98
C TYR A 36 14.16 -0.01 1.51
N ASN A 37 15.11 -0.56 2.25
CA ASN A 37 15.68 -1.89 2.01
C ASN A 37 14.62 -2.99 2.26
N LEU A 38 13.38 -2.80 1.82
CA LEU A 38 12.23 -3.63 2.12
C LEU A 38 12.58 -5.09 1.83
N SER A 39 12.33 -5.95 2.81
CA SER A 39 12.48 -7.40 2.65
C SER A 39 11.17 -8.05 3.02
N CYS A 40 10.78 -9.09 2.31
CA CYS A 40 9.53 -9.79 2.51
C CYS A 40 9.79 -11.30 2.56
N TYR A 41 8.87 -12.06 3.15
CA TYR A 41 8.85 -13.50 2.95
C TYR A 41 8.59 -13.82 1.48
N GLU A 42 9.35 -14.76 0.92
CA GLU A 42 9.26 -15.21 -0.47
C GLU A 42 8.98 -16.72 -0.48
N CYS A 43 7.80 -17.11 -0.95
CA CYS A 43 7.45 -18.52 -1.15
C CYS A 43 6.29 -18.66 -2.14
N SER A 44 6.23 -19.79 -2.83
CA SER A 44 5.13 -20.10 -3.75
C SER A 44 4.81 -21.58 -3.72
N GLU A 45 3.55 -21.91 -3.48
CA GLU A 45 3.05 -23.28 -3.44
C GLU A 45 1.77 -23.42 -4.25
N ALA A 46 1.66 -24.55 -4.95
CA ALA A 46 0.49 -24.94 -5.73
C ALA A 46 0.06 -26.37 -5.36
N PHE A 47 -1.24 -26.52 -5.13
CA PHE A 47 -1.94 -27.76 -4.78
C PHE A 47 -2.98 -28.04 -5.88
N THR A 48 -2.51 -28.29 -7.10
CA THR A 48 -3.37 -28.71 -8.22
C THR A 48 -3.34 -30.23 -8.37
N ASP A 49 -4.50 -30.79 -8.73
CA ASP A 49 -4.85 -32.20 -8.65
C ASP A 49 -3.77 -33.19 -9.14
N ASN A 50 -3.64 -34.28 -8.36
CA ASN A 50 -3.00 -35.58 -8.62
C ASN A 50 -1.52 -35.79 -8.27
N LEU A 51 -0.72 -34.78 -7.89
CA LEU A 51 0.65 -35.01 -7.41
C LEU A 51 0.97 -34.50 -6.01
N LYS A 52 0.23 -33.50 -5.51
CA LYS A 52 0.29 -33.08 -4.11
C LYS A 52 -1.12 -33.10 -3.53
N SER A 53 -1.36 -34.05 -2.62
CA SER A 53 -2.52 -33.97 -1.74
C SER A 53 -2.49 -32.60 -1.06
N TYR A 54 -3.64 -31.92 -0.97
CA TYR A 54 -3.74 -30.66 -0.25
C TYR A 54 -3.11 -30.80 1.14
N GLU A 55 -2.11 -29.96 1.44
CA GLU A 55 -1.40 -29.98 2.70
C GLU A 55 -1.62 -28.64 3.42
N PRO A 56 -2.42 -28.61 4.50
CA PRO A 56 -2.81 -27.36 5.16
C PRO A 56 -1.70 -26.73 6.04
N PHE A 57 -0.58 -27.42 6.25
CA PHE A 57 0.44 -27.07 7.25
C PHE A 57 1.83 -26.83 6.65
N THR A 58 1.89 -26.41 5.40
CA THR A 58 3.16 -26.06 4.77
C THR A 58 3.75 -24.78 5.39
N PRO A 59 5.09 -24.61 5.41
CA PRO A 59 5.74 -23.40 5.89
C PRO A 59 5.16 -22.11 5.31
N CYS A 60 4.92 -22.07 4.00
CA CYS A 60 4.35 -20.89 3.33
C CYS A 60 2.93 -20.54 3.84
N GLN A 61 2.19 -21.50 4.39
CA GLN A 61 0.85 -21.31 4.94
C GLN A 61 0.85 -21.01 6.45
N THR A 62 1.63 -21.76 7.24
CA THR A 62 1.49 -21.78 8.71
C THR A 62 2.76 -21.50 9.50
N ASN A 63 3.95 -21.75 8.96
CA ASN A 63 5.22 -21.52 9.66
C ASN A 63 6.20 -20.71 8.81
N LEU A 64 6.17 -19.39 8.97
CA LEU A 64 7.01 -18.48 8.19
C LEU A 64 8.45 -18.39 8.69
N GLU A 65 8.78 -19.00 9.84
CA GLU A 65 10.17 -19.06 10.31
C GLU A 65 11.05 -19.89 9.38
N GLU A 66 10.46 -20.84 8.65
CA GLU A 66 11.12 -21.69 7.67
C GLU A 66 11.06 -21.12 6.24
N VAL A 67 10.47 -19.93 6.06
CA VAL A 67 10.35 -19.28 4.75
C VAL A 67 11.46 -18.26 4.57
N ASP A 68 12.11 -18.29 3.40
CA ASP A 68 13.16 -17.36 3.06
C ASP A 68 12.66 -15.91 3.07
N VAL A 69 13.50 -15.02 3.61
CA VAL A 69 13.30 -13.57 3.55
C VAL A 69 14.20 -13.02 2.47
N ARG A 70 13.61 -12.37 1.47
CA ARG A 70 14.33 -11.81 0.33
C ARG A 70 14.26 -10.27 0.32
N PRO A 71 15.36 -9.57 0.03
CA PRO A 71 15.32 -8.14 -0.24
C PRO A 71 14.53 -7.88 -1.53
N CYS A 72 13.67 -6.87 -1.48
CA CYS A 72 12.86 -6.43 -2.60
C CYS A 72 13.67 -5.63 -3.62
N GLY A 73 13.17 -5.60 -4.86
CA GLY A 73 13.76 -4.75 -5.90
C GLY A 73 13.58 -3.26 -5.58
N SER A 74 14.40 -2.42 -6.19
CA SER A 74 14.34 -0.95 -6.00
C SER A 74 13.02 -0.29 -6.41
N ARG A 75 12.16 -1.01 -7.13
CA ARG A 75 10.83 -0.54 -7.56
C ARG A 75 9.69 -1.18 -6.80
N ASP A 76 9.96 -2.20 -5.98
CA ASP A 76 8.95 -2.90 -5.23
C ASP A 76 8.62 -2.11 -3.97
N LEU A 77 7.34 -1.80 -3.79
CA LEU A 77 6.86 -0.88 -2.76
C LEU A 77 6.06 -1.58 -1.67
N TYR A 78 5.76 -2.88 -1.86
CA TYR A 78 4.88 -3.65 -1.00
C TYR A 78 5.37 -5.08 -0.83
N CYS A 79 5.19 -5.62 0.37
CA CYS A 79 5.12 -7.06 0.55
C CYS A 79 3.69 -7.53 0.23
N LYS A 80 3.57 -8.62 -0.53
CA LYS A 80 2.31 -9.21 -1.02
C LYS A 80 2.14 -10.62 -0.45
N VAL A 81 0.90 -10.97 -0.15
CA VAL A 81 0.41 -12.36 -0.07
C VAL A 81 -0.76 -12.50 -1.03
N GLU A 82 -0.71 -13.46 -1.93
CA GLU A 82 -1.82 -13.84 -2.82
C GLU A 82 -2.21 -15.29 -2.55
N ARG A 83 -3.50 -15.51 -2.30
CA ARG A 83 -4.07 -16.84 -2.11
C ARG A 83 -5.17 -17.07 -3.13
N LYS A 84 -5.11 -18.20 -3.83
CA LYS A 84 -6.21 -18.66 -4.67
C LYS A 84 -6.87 -19.85 -4.02
N SER A 85 -8.19 -19.81 -3.94
CA SER A 85 -9.01 -20.85 -3.36
C SER A 85 -10.06 -21.31 -4.35
N PHE A 86 -10.16 -22.62 -4.55
CA PHE A 86 -11.20 -23.25 -5.34
C PHE A 86 -12.17 -23.97 -4.41
N LYS A 87 -13.47 -23.62 -4.47
CA LYS A 87 -14.50 -24.18 -3.56
C LYS A 87 -14.09 -24.16 -2.07
N GLY A 88 -13.43 -23.08 -1.64
CA GLY A 88 -12.97 -22.89 -0.25
C GLY A 88 -11.63 -23.56 0.09
N GLN A 89 -11.08 -24.41 -0.78
CA GLN A 89 -9.77 -25.03 -0.58
C GLN A 89 -8.67 -24.19 -1.22
N THR A 90 -7.58 -23.93 -0.50
CA THR A 90 -6.43 -23.20 -1.05
C THR A 90 -5.75 -24.06 -2.12
N VAL A 91 -5.74 -23.57 -3.35
CA VAL A 91 -5.04 -24.21 -4.48
C VAL A 91 -3.70 -23.56 -4.76
N THR A 92 -3.53 -22.28 -4.40
CA THR A 92 -2.22 -21.62 -4.46
C THR A 92 -2.04 -20.63 -3.33
N ILE A 93 -0.81 -20.48 -2.88
CA ILE A 93 -0.38 -19.38 -2.01
C ILE A 93 0.98 -18.86 -2.51
N GLU A 94 1.09 -17.54 -2.60
CA GLU A 94 2.31 -16.86 -3.04
C GLU A 94 2.59 -15.69 -2.10
N ARG A 95 3.83 -15.55 -1.67
CA ARG A 95 4.35 -14.43 -0.89
C ARG A 95 5.54 -13.84 -1.61
N GLY A 96 5.66 -12.52 -1.61
CA GLY A 96 6.82 -11.85 -2.17
C GLY A 96 6.70 -10.34 -2.27
N CYS A 97 7.66 -9.73 -2.95
CA CYS A 97 7.69 -8.29 -3.20
C CYS A 97 6.84 -7.90 -4.42
N THR A 98 6.25 -6.71 -4.42
CA THR A 98 5.56 -6.19 -5.60
C THR A 98 5.57 -4.66 -5.70
N GLN A 99 5.61 -4.16 -6.93
CA GLN A 99 5.50 -2.73 -7.25
C GLN A 99 4.08 -2.21 -7.03
N ARG A 100 3.08 -3.03 -7.31
CA ARG A 100 1.66 -2.66 -7.26
C ARG A 100 0.86 -3.75 -6.57
N CYS A 101 -0.02 -3.34 -5.67
CA CYS A 101 -0.89 -4.27 -4.98
C CYS A 101 -2.36 -3.87 -5.07
N LEU A 102 -3.20 -4.82 -5.50
CA LEU A 102 -4.65 -4.73 -5.45
C LEU A 102 -5.14 -5.52 -4.24
N HIS A 103 -5.23 -4.85 -3.09
CA HIS A 103 -5.70 -5.46 -1.85
C HIS A 103 -7.19 -5.83 -1.97
N GLY A 104 -7.56 -7.00 -1.44
CA GLY A 104 -8.94 -7.50 -1.40
C GLY A 104 -9.09 -8.86 -2.07
N CYS A 105 -10.34 -9.34 -2.16
CA CYS A 105 -10.68 -10.61 -2.81
C CYS A 105 -11.48 -10.38 -4.09
N LYS A 106 -11.14 -11.12 -5.14
CA LYS A 106 -11.88 -11.19 -6.41
C LYS A 106 -12.38 -12.60 -6.66
N PHE A 107 -13.58 -12.71 -7.20
CA PHE A 107 -14.15 -13.98 -7.65
C PHE A 107 -14.10 -14.04 -9.16
N THR A 108 -13.72 -15.21 -9.70
CA THR A 108 -13.63 -15.45 -11.14
C THR A 108 -14.21 -16.82 -11.48
N GLY A 109 -14.74 -16.94 -12.70
CA GLY A 109 -15.37 -18.17 -13.21
C GLY A 109 -16.90 -18.13 -13.15
N TRP A 110 -17.53 -18.85 -14.09
CA TRP A 110 -18.98 -19.02 -14.13
C TRP A 110 -19.41 -19.91 -12.95
N GLY A 111 -20.11 -19.34 -11.97
CA GLY A 111 -20.60 -20.07 -10.79
C GLY A 111 -19.71 -20.02 -9.53
N ILE A 112 -18.96 -18.92 -9.30
CA ILE A 112 -18.24 -18.61 -8.05
C ILE A 112 -17.32 -19.76 -7.58
N THR A 113 -16.44 -20.21 -8.46
CA THR A 113 -15.60 -21.38 -8.18
C THR A 113 -14.19 -21.02 -7.72
N LEU A 114 -13.61 -19.91 -8.23
CA LEU A 114 -12.26 -19.47 -7.88
C LEU A 114 -12.28 -18.10 -7.21
N MET A 115 -11.77 -18.04 -5.99
CA MET A 115 -11.54 -16.80 -5.23
C MET A 115 -10.04 -16.52 -5.18
N THR A 116 -9.63 -15.29 -5.48
CA THR A 116 -8.24 -14.82 -5.31
C THR A 116 -8.24 -13.68 -4.31
N CYS A 117 -7.57 -13.85 -3.17
CA CYS A 117 -7.41 -12.83 -2.15
C CYS A 117 -5.97 -12.35 -2.09
N THR A 118 -5.79 -11.04 -2.11
CA THR A 118 -4.47 -10.40 -2.06
C THR A 118 -4.43 -9.46 -0.86
N SER A 119 -3.41 -9.59 -0.01
CA SER A 119 -3.13 -8.66 1.10
C SER A 119 -1.73 -8.09 0.98
N CYS A 120 -1.57 -6.81 1.31
CA CYS A 120 -0.32 -6.09 1.18
C CYS A 120 -0.05 -5.12 2.31
N CYS A 121 1.22 -4.85 2.52
CA CYS A 121 1.77 -3.97 3.55
C CYS A 121 3.14 -3.44 3.09
N GLN A 122 3.68 -2.44 3.79
CA GLN A 122 4.91 -1.72 3.37
C GLN A 122 6.03 -1.80 4.41
N GLU A 123 5.88 -2.67 5.40
CA GLU A 123 6.86 -2.86 6.48
C GLU A 123 7.74 -4.09 6.19
N HIS A 124 8.94 -4.13 6.78
CA HIS A 124 9.81 -5.29 6.65
C HIS A 124 9.13 -6.55 7.18
N VAL A 125 9.10 -7.60 6.36
CA VAL A 125 8.67 -8.95 6.75
C VAL A 125 7.21 -8.97 7.23
N CYS A 126 6.39 -8.02 6.75
CA CYS A 126 5.01 -7.81 7.20
C CYS A 126 3.98 -8.72 6.52
N ASN A 127 4.36 -9.41 5.44
CA ASN A 127 3.47 -10.29 4.68
C ASN A 127 3.27 -11.63 5.38
N THR A 128 2.90 -11.60 6.67
CA THR A 128 2.61 -12.77 7.50
C THR A 128 1.16 -13.21 7.41
N GLY A 129 0.23 -12.25 7.30
CA GLY A 129 -1.22 -12.50 7.23
C GLY A 129 -1.75 -12.76 5.82
N ASN A 130 -2.99 -13.28 5.77
CA ASN A 130 -3.80 -13.47 4.55
C ASN A 130 -5.19 -12.83 4.68
N ARG A 131 -5.40 -11.97 5.69
CA ARG A 131 -6.70 -11.44 6.13
C ARG A 131 -7.20 -10.30 5.22
N ALA A 132 -7.07 -10.44 3.90
CA ALA A 132 -7.73 -9.49 3.01
C ALA A 132 -9.24 -9.54 3.32
N PRO A 133 -9.86 -8.47 3.85
CA PRO A 133 -11.29 -8.44 4.00
C PRO A 133 -11.90 -8.65 2.61
N GLY A 134 -13.02 -9.36 2.54
CA GLY A 134 -13.79 -9.55 1.32
C GLY A 134 -14.41 -8.23 0.87
N SER A 135 -13.60 -7.31 0.39
CA SER A 135 -14.00 -6.08 -0.29
C SER A 135 -12.77 -5.52 -1.01
N LEU A 136 -12.93 -5.12 -2.26
CA LEU A 136 -11.94 -4.41 -3.07
C LEU A 136 -11.68 -3.03 -2.48
N HIS A 137 -11.04 -2.94 -1.31
CA HIS A 137 -10.44 -1.70 -0.87
C HIS A 137 -8.97 -1.77 -1.23
N ALA A 138 -8.63 -1.11 -2.35
CA ALA A 138 -7.26 -0.71 -2.61
C ALA A 138 -6.67 -0.11 -1.33
N PRO A 139 -5.37 -0.33 -1.04
CA PRO A 139 -4.72 0.43 0.02
C PRO A 139 -4.98 1.90 -0.27
N THR A 140 -5.64 2.57 0.68
CA THR A 140 -5.94 3.99 0.62
C THR A 140 -4.62 4.72 0.55
N THR A 141 -4.12 4.94 -0.66
CA THR A 141 -3.20 6.04 -0.90
C THR A 141 -3.97 7.26 -0.42
N GLN A 142 -3.47 7.91 0.63
CA GLN A 142 -3.99 9.19 1.07
C GLN A 142 -3.77 10.20 -0.06
N GLY A 143 -4.66 10.17 -1.04
CA GLY A 143 -4.87 11.20 -2.04
C GLY A 143 -5.70 12.32 -1.43
N GLU A 144 -5.23 12.91 -0.32
CA GLU A 144 -5.77 14.15 0.23
C GLU A 144 -4.78 15.31 0.03
N LEU A 145 -4.20 15.45 -1.16
CA LEU A 145 -3.29 16.58 -1.43
C LEU A 145 -3.49 17.27 -2.79
N PHE A 146 -4.61 17.04 -3.48
CA PHE A 146 -4.93 17.80 -4.71
C PHE A 146 -5.94 18.94 -4.51
N SER A 147 -6.41 19.20 -3.28
CA SER A 147 -7.35 20.32 -3.01
C SER A 147 -6.65 21.66 -2.67
N THR A 148 -5.38 21.63 -2.23
CA THR A 148 -4.67 22.84 -1.78
C THR A 148 -4.04 23.66 -2.92
N LEU A 149 -3.78 23.06 -4.08
CA LEU A 149 -3.22 23.77 -5.24
C LEU A 149 -4.26 24.62 -5.98
N PHE A 150 -5.53 24.20 -6.00
CA PHE A 150 -6.60 24.99 -6.62
C PHE A 150 -7.04 26.16 -5.74
N THR A 151 -7.07 26.00 -4.42
CA THR A 151 -7.43 27.09 -3.50
C THR A 151 -6.34 28.16 -3.43
N THR A 152 -5.06 27.80 -3.47
CA THR A 152 -3.95 28.78 -3.47
C THR A 152 -3.92 29.64 -4.74
N LEU A 153 -4.25 29.07 -5.91
CA LEU A 153 -4.34 29.84 -7.16
C LEU A 153 -5.54 30.81 -7.19
N LEU A 154 -6.68 30.41 -6.62
CA LEU A 154 -7.88 31.24 -6.54
C LEU A 154 -7.71 32.40 -5.55
N VAL A 155 -7.08 32.17 -4.40
CA VAL A 155 -6.79 33.22 -3.41
C VAL A 155 -5.81 34.25 -3.97
N LYS A 156 -4.76 33.82 -4.67
CA LYS A 156 -3.78 34.74 -5.29
C LYS A 156 -4.42 35.62 -6.38
N ARG A 157 -5.38 35.07 -7.14
CA ARG A 157 -6.18 35.84 -8.12
C ARG A 157 -7.12 36.84 -7.46
N ALA A 158 -7.77 36.47 -6.36
CA ALA A 158 -8.67 37.37 -5.63
C ALA A 158 -7.94 38.56 -5.00
N ILE A 159 -6.74 38.34 -4.43
CA ILE A 159 -5.93 39.41 -3.83
C ILE A 159 -5.45 40.40 -4.89
N ASN A 160 -5.02 39.93 -6.07
CA ASN A 160 -4.62 40.80 -7.17
C ASN A 160 -5.76 41.63 -7.77
N LEU A 161 -7.02 41.20 -7.61
CA LEU A 161 -8.20 41.96 -8.03
C LEU A 161 -8.64 43.00 -7.00
N LEU A 162 -8.27 42.84 -5.72
CA LEU A 162 -8.56 43.80 -4.65
C LEU A 162 -7.50 44.91 -4.53
N ASN A 163 -6.31 44.71 -5.10
CA ASN A 163 -5.19 45.66 -5.07
C ASN A 163 -5.08 46.52 -6.36
N ARG A 164 -6.15 46.59 -7.16
CA ARG A 164 -6.27 47.44 -8.35
C ARG A 164 -7.50 48.31 -8.23
#